data_AF-A0A2P4YRS2-F1
#
_entry.id   AF-A0A2P4YRS2-F1
#
_cell.length_a   1.000
_cell.length_b   1.000
_cell.length_c   1.000
_cell.angle_alpha   90.00
_cell.angle_beta   90.00
_cell.angle_gamma   90.00
#
_symmetry.space_group_name_H-M   'P 1'
#
loop_
_entity.id
_entity.type
_entity.pdbx_description
1 polymer ?
#
loop_
_entity_poly.entity_id
_entity_poly.type
_entity_poly.pdbx_seq_one_letter_code
_entity_poly.pdbx_strand_id
1 'polypeptide(L)'
;MKGDEEQIVLGYSNELTIARLALMDLVSVMYESNPDALQELAAHYREAVLSTVLCAFSESAELKASIVTTYVALASPSQCFHIAHLWLNVEMVLASALPALRSTLNGIPDVDHVNRLVLESFGGIETLASLFNGKRYPLQPVLRVLLYILASYSGALHLRNYDGSAIDVNADDEAATESALAKVLIPKALRSALRAVFSDKNGANSATNIRMRSRKQKVQEREDIIGKLLLWDLFLQLFPSSGSRGGDSSQGEGASSTLIASSLSSYVARHGMLTSFLNFSSTLLSQESQSTSKTGVMELQDTALFDVTDLDKKEDDEIWSLHKARVFQLGTCVFFRTVVRLPAMVRSWWNDDCSRAARSWAAKYFEDHITPSVLAAELDLIQKAGENTLTGGESWDDEEMTVKGSRVSREITTTYMKDECALEMVVRVPSSYPLRCVEVECTKRIGISEDRWRRWVLQIIRVTSSRDGSLLDAVLLWKRNVDKEFEGVEPCPICYSILNPKNMGLPSLPCKTCNNKYHNSCLYKWFNQSGKNKCPICQQPFC
;
A
#
# COMPACT_ATOMS: atom_id res chain seq x y z
N MET A 1 10.65 14.29 29.98
CA MET A 1 9.65 13.42 29.33
C MET A 1 8.40 13.26 30.20
N LYS A 2 8.36 12.45 31.28
CA LYS A 2 7.15 12.36 32.13
C LYS A 2 6.74 13.69 32.80
N GLY A 3 7.71 14.43 33.32
CA GLY A 3 7.43 15.74 33.95
C GLY A 3 6.97 16.83 32.97
N ASP A 4 7.28 16.70 31.68
CA ASP A 4 6.87 17.68 30.66
C ASP A 4 5.40 17.45 30.25
N GLU A 5 5.00 16.19 30.07
CA GLU A 5 3.61 15.81 29.75
C GLU A 5 2.65 16.18 30.90
N GLU A 6 3.05 15.96 32.15
CA GLU A 6 2.27 16.35 33.33
C GLU A 6 2.08 17.88 33.43
N GLN A 7 3.14 18.66 33.15
CA GLN A 7 3.05 20.12 33.13
C GLN A 7 2.15 20.65 32.01
N ILE A 8 2.19 20.03 30.83
CA ILE A 8 1.31 20.38 29.71
C ILE A 8 -0.15 20.18 30.10
N VAL A 9 -0.49 19.03 30.69
CA VAL A 9 -1.87 18.73 31.10
C VAL A 9 -2.36 19.68 32.20
N LEU A 10 -1.51 19.98 33.19
CA LEU A 10 -1.87 20.89 34.29
C LEU A 10 -1.97 22.36 33.86
N GLY A 11 -1.21 22.76 32.84
CA GLY A 11 -1.22 24.12 32.29
C GLY A 11 -2.31 24.36 31.26
N TYR A 12 -3.04 23.32 30.84
CA TYR A 12 -4.01 23.43 29.76
C TYR A 12 -5.31 24.11 30.23
N SER A 13 -5.73 25.16 29.51
CA SER A 13 -6.91 25.95 29.88
C SER A 13 -8.22 25.19 29.65
N ASN A 14 -9.03 25.07 30.70
CA ASN A 14 -10.40 24.59 30.60
C ASN A 14 -11.27 25.54 29.75
N GLU A 15 -11.07 26.86 29.86
CA GLU A 15 -11.81 27.83 29.05
C GLU A 15 -11.58 27.61 27.55
N LEU A 16 -10.33 27.27 27.15
CA LEU A 16 -10.00 26.96 25.77
C LEU A 16 -10.75 25.72 25.25
N THR A 17 -10.82 24.65 26.05
CA THR A 17 -11.61 23.45 25.67
C THR A 17 -13.09 23.76 25.49
N ILE A 18 -13.67 24.59 26.37
CA ILE A 18 -15.08 24.99 26.31
C ILE A 18 -15.34 25.85 25.07
N ALA A 19 -14.45 26.82 24.78
CA ALA A 19 -14.58 27.68 23.61
C ALA A 19 -14.51 26.87 22.30
N ARG A 20 -13.60 25.89 22.22
CA ARG A 20 -13.47 25.00 21.05
C ARG A 20 -14.71 24.12 20.88
N LEU A 21 -15.20 23.51 21.97
CA LEU A 21 -16.43 22.72 21.94
C LEU A 21 -17.62 23.57 21.45
N ALA A 22 -17.80 24.77 22.00
CA ALA A 22 -18.87 25.68 21.59
C ALA A 22 -18.79 26.05 20.11
N LEU A 23 -17.57 26.27 19.57
CA LEU A 23 -17.38 26.51 18.14
C LEU A 23 -17.74 25.28 17.30
N MET A 24 -17.26 24.10 17.69
CA MET A 24 -17.53 22.83 17.00
C MET A 24 -19.03 22.52 16.94
N ASP A 25 -19.74 22.72 18.04
CA ASP A 25 -21.18 22.52 18.11
C ASP A 25 -21.91 23.57 17.25
N LEU A 26 -21.47 24.84 17.28
CA LEU A 26 -22.05 25.92 16.47
C LEU A 26 -21.94 25.62 14.97
N VAL A 27 -20.75 25.28 14.46
CA VAL A 27 -20.55 25.00 13.02
C VAL A 27 -21.32 23.76 12.58
N SER A 28 -21.41 22.75 13.45
CA SER A 28 -22.20 21.54 13.19
C SER A 28 -23.68 21.86 13.06
N VAL A 29 -24.25 22.58 14.02
CA VAL A 29 -25.68 22.98 14.01
C VAL A 29 -26.01 23.89 12.82
N MET A 30 -25.11 24.82 12.48
CA MET A 30 -25.28 25.68 11.30
C MET A 30 -25.32 24.87 10.01
N TYR A 31 -24.40 23.92 9.86
CA TYR A 31 -24.35 23.03 8.70
C TYR A 31 -25.61 22.16 8.59
N GLU A 32 -26.08 21.58 9.70
CA GLU A 32 -27.33 20.79 9.71
C GLU A 32 -28.56 21.62 9.36
N SER A 33 -28.58 22.88 9.76
CA SER A 33 -29.70 23.79 9.48
C SER A 33 -29.71 24.27 8.03
N ASN A 34 -28.55 24.70 7.52
CA ASN A 34 -28.35 25.15 6.14
C ASN A 34 -26.86 25.10 5.76
N PRO A 35 -26.42 24.08 4.99
CA PRO A 35 -25.03 23.93 4.55
C PRO A 35 -24.49 25.15 3.79
N ASP A 36 -25.32 25.76 2.95
CA ASP A 36 -24.94 26.91 2.12
C ASP A 36 -24.68 28.13 3.00
N ALA A 37 -25.48 28.33 4.05
CA ALA A 37 -25.31 29.45 4.97
C ALA A 37 -23.97 29.40 5.73
N LEU A 38 -23.53 28.22 6.16
CA LEU A 38 -22.21 28.08 6.77
C LEU A 38 -21.10 28.41 5.77
N GLN A 39 -21.22 27.91 4.54
CA GLN A 39 -20.22 28.16 3.49
C GLN A 39 -20.14 29.64 3.13
N GLU A 40 -21.28 30.35 3.06
CA GLU A 40 -21.35 31.80 2.81
C GLU A 40 -20.78 32.61 3.98
N LEU A 41 -21.24 32.37 5.21
CA LEU A 41 -20.83 33.13 6.39
C LEU A 41 -19.34 32.91 6.73
N ALA A 42 -18.85 31.70 6.52
CA ALA A 42 -17.45 31.36 6.78
C ALA A 42 -16.54 31.61 5.58
N ALA A 43 -17.01 32.18 4.45
CA ALA A 43 -16.25 32.26 3.20
C ALA A 43 -14.81 32.79 3.35
N HIS A 44 -14.59 33.80 4.20
CA HIS A 44 -13.26 34.38 4.47
C HIS A 44 -12.52 33.75 5.65
N TYR A 45 -13.14 32.84 6.38
CA TYR A 45 -12.63 32.23 7.61
C TYR A 45 -12.62 30.70 7.58
N ARG A 46 -12.91 30.06 6.44
CA ARG A 46 -13.03 28.58 6.33
C ARG A 46 -11.77 27.87 6.85
N GLU A 47 -10.60 28.40 6.51
CA GLU A 47 -9.31 27.87 6.94
C GLU A 47 -9.13 27.98 8.46
N ALA A 48 -9.44 29.14 9.05
CA ALA A 48 -9.34 29.35 10.49
C ALA A 48 -10.33 28.48 11.27
N VAL A 49 -11.55 28.31 10.75
CA VAL A 49 -12.57 27.44 11.33
C VAL A 49 -12.11 25.99 11.28
N LEU A 50 -11.67 25.48 10.12
CA LEU A 50 -11.15 24.12 9.99
C LEU A 50 -9.92 23.90 10.88
N SER A 51 -8.96 24.83 10.88
CA SER A 51 -7.78 24.73 11.74
C SER A 51 -8.15 24.69 13.22
N THR A 52 -9.17 25.45 13.65
CA THR A 52 -9.64 25.38 15.04
C THR A 52 -10.22 24.00 15.37
N VAL A 53 -10.99 23.40 14.46
CA VAL A 53 -11.50 22.02 14.62
C VAL A 53 -10.36 20.99 14.65
N LEU A 54 -9.38 21.12 13.76
CA LEU A 54 -8.22 20.22 13.69
C LEU A 54 -7.33 20.33 14.95
N CYS A 55 -7.04 21.54 15.42
CA CYS A 55 -6.31 21.77 16.68
C CYS A 55 -7.08 21.22 17.87
N ALA A 56 -8.40 21.47 17.94
CA ALA A 56 -9.26 20.91 18.99
C ALA A 56 -9.19 19.37 19.01
N PHE A 57 -9.22 18.73 17.83
CA PHE A 57 -9.10 17.29 17.70
C PHE A 57 -7.71 16.78 18.10
N SER A 58 -6.63 17.35 17.54
CA SER A 58 -5.25 16.92 17.81
C SER A 58 -4.92 17.04 19.29
N GLU A 59 -5.09 18.23 19.87
CA GLU A 59 -4.71 18.51 21.25
C GLU A 59 -5.55 17.68 22.24
N SER A 60 -6.84 17.50 21.99
CA SER A 60 -7.70 16.64 22.83
C SER A 60 -7.30 15.17 22.74
N ALA A 61 -6.90 14.68 21.57
CA ALA A 61 -6.40 13.32 21.40
C ALA A 61 -5.07 13.10 22.16
N GLU A 62 -4.19 14.10 22.17
CA GLU A 62 -2.93 14.07 22.92
C GLU A 62 -3.15 14.14 24.43
N LEU A 63 -3.96 15.10 24.89
CA LEU A 63 -4.31 15.26 26.31
C LEU A 63 -4.92 13.98 26.88
N LYS A 64 -5.82 13.33 26.14
CA LYS A 64 -6.47 12.09 26.56
C LYS A 64 -5.48 10.97 26.93
N ALA A 65 -4.32 10.90 26.28
CA ALA A 65 -3.29 9.91 26.59
C ALA A 65 -2.63 10.12 27.96
N SER A 66 -2.55 11.38 28.41
CA SER A 66 -1.77 11.77 29.60
C SER A 66 -2.64 12.22 30.80
N ILE A 67 -3.93 12.49 30.59
CA ILE A 67 -4.84 12.97 31.64
C ILE A 67 -4.95 11.96 32.79
N VAL A 68 -5.14 10.68 32.50
CA VAL A 68 -5.32 9.65 33.54
C VAL A 68 -4.04 9.47 34.36
N THR A 69 -2.88 9.43 33.70
CA THR A 69 -1.59 9.30 34.39
C THR A 69 -1.29 10.53 35.24
N THR A 70 -1.59 11.73 34.72
CA THR A 70 -1.44 12.99 35.46
C THR A 70 -2.36 13.00 36.67
N TYR A 71 -3.65 12.67 36.50
CA TYR A 71 -4.63 12.65 37.60
C TYR A 71 -4.19 11.76 38.76
N VAL A 72 -3.69 10.56 38.48
CA VAL A 72 -3.25 9.60 39.51
C VAL A 72 -2.01 10.09 40.27
N ALA A 73 -1.20 10.96 39.65
CA ALA A 73 -0.02 11.54 40.29
C ALA A 73 -0.34 12.75 41.21
N LEU A 74 -1.57 13.27 41.17
CA LEU A 74 -1.95 14.47 41.92
C LEU A 74 -2.35 14.15 43.37
N ALA A 75 -1.92 15.02 44.28
CA ALA A 75 -2.34 15.00 45.68
C ALA A 75 -3.30 16.15 46.04
N SER A 76 -3.34 17.22 45.25
CA SER A 76 -4.16 18.40 45.55
C SER A 76 -5.61 18.22 45.06
N PRO A 77 -6.63 18.31 45.93
CA PRO A 77 -8.03 18.18 45.52
C PRO A 77 -8.48 19.19 44.45
N SER A 78 -7.96 20.42 44.49
CA SER A 78 -8.29 21.44 43.49
C SER A 78 -7.74 21.09 42.11
N GLN A 79 -6.51 20.57 42.05
CA GLN A 79 -5.91 20.10 40.80
C GLN A 79 -6.62 18.84 40.29
N CYS A 80 -7.01 17.92 41.18
CA CYS A 80 -7.80 16.74 40.81
C CYS A 80 -9.15 17.16 40.19
N PHE A 81 -9.86 18.11 40.80
CA PHE A 81 -11.12 18.63 40.26
C PHE A 81 -10.92 19.30 38.89
N HIS A 82 -9.88 20.13 38.75
CA HIS A 82 -9.53 20.79 37.49
C HIS A 82 -9.25 19.78 36.36
N ILE A 83 -8.49 18.73 36.64
CA ILE A 83 -8.18 17.67 35.66
C ILE A 83 -9.40 16.81 35.35
N ALA A 84 -10.26 16.52 36.33
CA ALA A 84 -11.52 15.81 36.06
C ALA A 84 -12.45 16.61 35.15
N HIS A 85 -12.51 17.93 35.33
CA HIS A 85 -13.26 18.82 34.45
C HIS A 85 -12.64 18.90 33.04
N LEU A 86 -11.31 19.02 32.96
CA LEU A 86 -10.59 19.01 31.67
C LEU A 86 -10.83 17.70 30.91
N TRP A 87 -10.80 16.57 31.61
CA TRP A 87 -11.09 15.26 31.03
C TRP A 87 -12.48 15.21 30.41
N LEU A 88 -13.51 15.67 31.13
CA LEU A 88 -14.88 15.69 30.62
C LEU A 88 -14.98 16.54 29.35
N ASN A 89 -14.38 17.73 29.37
CA ASN A 89 -14.36 18.61 28.20
C ASN A 89 -13.63 17.99 27.00
N VAL A 90 -12.49 17.34 27.24
CA VAL A 90 -11.72 16.62 26.21
C VAL A 90 -12.56 15.50 25.58
N GLU A 91 -13.27 14.72 26.39
CA GLU A 91 -14.18 13.69 25.87
C GLU A 91 -15.31 14.28 25.02
N MET A 92 -15.89 15.42 25.44
CA MET A 92 -16.92 16.12 24.67
C MET A 92 -16.39 16.68 23.34
N VAL A 93 -15.21 17.32 23.35
CA VAL A 93 -14.56 17.81 22.12
C VAL A 93 -14.30 16.67 21.15
N LEU A 94 -13.79 15.54 21.63
CA LEU A 94 -13.58 14.36 20.79
C LEU A 94 -14.90 13.80 20.26
N ALA A 95 -15.98 13.78 21.05
CA ALA A 95 -17.29 13.34 20.60
C ALA A 95 -17.85 14.24 19.48
N SER A 96 -17.63 15.55 19.54
CA SER A 96 -18.06 16.50 18.49
C SER A 96 -17.14 16.52 17.25
N ALA A 97 -16.09 15.71 17.19
CA ALA A 97 -15.11 15.75 16.10
C ALA A 97 -15.69 15.36 14.72
N LEU A 98 -16.52 14.32 14.65
CA LEU A 98 -17.16 13.89 13.40
C LEU A 98 -18.05 14.98 12.78
N PRO A 99 -19.07 15.52 13.49
CA PRO A 99 -19.96 16.53 12.91
C PRO A 99 -19.23 17.86 12.60
N ALA A 100 -18.23 18.22 13.41
CA ALA A 100 -17.42 19.41 13.15
C ALA A 100 -16.51 19.25 11.92
N LEU A 101 -15.90 18.06 11.71
CA LEU A 101 -15.10 17.81 10.51
C LEU A 101 -15.98 17.73 9.26
N ARG A 102 -17.15 17.09 9.34
CA ARG A 102 -18.13 17.05 8.25
C ARG A 102 -18.52 18.47 7.79
N SER A 103 -18.80 19.36 8.73
CA SER A 103 -19.24 20.72 8.42
C SER A 103 -18.14 21.62 7.85
N THR A 104 -16.87 21.33 8.16
CA THR A 104 -15.76 22.25 7.87
C THR A 104 -14.81 21.77 6.76
N LEU A 105 -14.53 20.47 6.68
CA LEU A 105 -13.54 19.92 5.75
C LEU A 105 -13.98 20.04 4.28
N ASN A 106 -15.26 19.77 4.00
CA ASN A 106 -15.83 19.84 2.66
C ASN A 106 -15.91 21.28 2.11
N GLY A 107 -15.69 22.30 2.94
CA GLY A 107 -15.68 23.70 2.54
C GLY A 107 -14.40 24.14 1.81
N ILE A 108 -13.35 23.30 1.76
CA ILE A 108 -12.05 23.59 1.16
C ILE A 108 -11.76 22.56 0.05
N PRO A 109 -11.88 22.96 -1.25
CA PRO A 109 -11.70 22.04 -2.36
C PRO A 109 -10.23 21.73 -2.67
N ASP A 110 -9.29 22.58 -2.25
CA ASP A 110 -7.86 22.40 -2.51
C ASP A 110 -7.23 21.43 -1.48
N VAL A 111 -6.97 20.20 -1.92
CA VAL A 111 -6.35 19.13 -1.11
C VAL A 111 -4.96 19.52 -0.62
N ASP A 112 -4.16 20.25 -1.40
CA ASP A 112 -2.82 20.67 -1.00
C ASP A 112 -2.87 21.74 0.08
N HIS A 113 -3.92 22.56 0.07
CA HIS A 113 -4.21 23.48 1.16
C HIS A 113 -4.65 22.73 2.43
N VAL A 114 -5.56 21.74 2.30
CA VAL A 114 -5.98 20.90 3.43
C VAL A 114 -4.77 20.17 4.05
N ASN A 115 -3.82 19.69 3.24
CA ASN A 115 -2.57 19.10 3.71
C ASN A 115 -1.79 20.04 4.62
N ARG A 116 -1.59 21.30 4.21
CA ARG A 116 -0.88 22.29 5.03
C ARG A 116 -1.62 22.54 6.35
N LEU A 117 -2.93 22.76 6.30
CA LEU A 117 -3.74 22.99 7.51
C LEU A 117 -3.69 21.80 8.48
N VAL A 118 -3.75 20.57 7.96
CA VAL A 118 -3.61 19.35 8.78
C VAL A 118 -2.23 19.30 9.41
N LEU A 119 -1.15 19.51 8.66
CA LEU A 119 0.20 19.46 9.22
C LEU A 119 0.45 20.58 10.23
N GLU A 120 0.00 21.80 9.98
CA GLU A 120 0.14 22.93 10.91
C GLU A 120 -0.68 22.70 12.19
N SER A 121 -1.94 22.29 12.06
CA SER A 121 -2.85 22.12 13.20
C SER A 121 -2.47 20.94 14.10
N PHE A 122 -1.83 19.91 13.55
CA PHE A 122 -1.30 18.78 14.33
C PHE A 122 0.13 19.04 14.84
N GLY A 123 0.76 20.18 14.53
CA GLY A 123 2.15 20.43 14.92
C GLY A 123 3.18 19.59 14.15
N GLY A 124 2.82 19.12 12.96
CA GLY A 124 3.69 18.43 12.01
C GLY A 124 3.35 16.95 11.78
N ILE A 125 4.03 16.37 10.80
CA ILE A 125 3.82 14.98 10.35
C ILE A 125 4.07 13.96 11.46
N GLU A 126 5.02 14.22 12.35
CA GLU A 126 5.40 13.31 13.43
C GLU A 126 4.31 13.20 14.50
N THR A 127 3.69 14.31 14.88
CA THR A 127 2.61 14.31 15.87
C THR A 127 1.38 13.60 15.30
N LEU A 128 0.95 13.95 14.08
CA LEU A 128 -0.15 13.28 13.38
C LEU A 128 0.09 11.76 13.29
N ALA A 129 1.27 11.34 12.82
CA ALA A 129 1.62 9.94 12.70
C ALA A 129 1.66 9.21 14.06
N SER A 130 2.00 9.92 15.14
CA SER A 130 2.06 9.33 16.49
C SER A 130 0.69 8.91 17.01
N LEU A 131 -0.38 9.62 16.64
CA LEU A 131 -1.75 9.35 17.08
C LEU A 131 -2.29 7.99 16.63
N PHE A 132 -1.70 7.39 15.59
CA PHE A 132 -2.01 6.02 15.15
C PHE A 132 -1.38 4.94 16.02
N ASN A 133 -0.52 5.29 16.98
CA ASN A 133 -0.02 4.34 17.96
C ASN A 133 -1.10 4.02 19.01
N GLY A 134 -1.92 3.01 18.71
CA GLY A 134 -3.00 2.57 19.60
C GLY A 134 -2.57 2.08 20.99
N LYS A 135 -1.26 1.80 21.21
CA LYS A 135 -0.73 1.49 22.55
C LYS A 135 -0.45 2.75 23.38
N ARG A 136 -0.22 3.90 22.72
CA ARG A 136 0.02 5.20 23.37
C ARG A 136 -1.27 6.03 23.48
N TYR A 137 -2.07 6.06 22.41
CA TYR A 137 -3.27 6.88 22.33
C TYR A 137 -4.52 6.00 22.30
N PRO A 138 -5.28 5.91 23.41
CA PRO A 138 -6.47 5.06 23.52
C PRO A 138 -7.70 5.73 22.87
N LEU A 139 -7.64 5.94 21.55
CA LEU A 139 -8.73 6.53 20.78
C LEU A 139 -9.80 5.51 20.44
N GLN A 140 -11.06 5.95 20.47
CA GLN A 140 -12.20 5.16 20.00
C GLN A 140 -12.11 4.89 18.48
N PRO A 141 -12.72 3.81 17.96
CA PRO A 141 -12.62 3.45 16.55
C PRO A 141 -13.02 4.57 15.58
N VAL A 142 -14.10 5.31 15.85
CA VAL A 142 -14.57 6.43 15.00
C VAL A 142 -13.49 7.50 14.88
N LEU A 143 -12.86 7.92 15.99
CA LEU A 143 -11.78 8.91 15.98
C LEU A 143 -10.58 8.44 15.16
N ARG A 144 -10.28 7.14 15.16
CA ARG A 144 -9.20 6.58 14.32
C ARG A 144 -9.55 6.63 12.84
N VAL A 145 -10.82 6.38 12.50
CA VAL A 145 -11.31 6.55 11.12
C VAL A 145 -11.21 8.01 10.70
N LEU A 146 -11.58 8.97 11.56
CA LEU A 146 -11.42 10.40 11.26
C LEU A 146 -9.95 10.79 11.01
N LEU A 147 -9.03 10.36 11.88
CA LEU A 147 -7.60 10.57 11.66
C LEU A 147 -7.13 9.95 10.34
N TYR A 148 -7.59 8.74 10.03
CA TYR A 148 -7.27 8.05 8.79
C TYR A 148 -7.79 8.82 7.56
N ILE A 149 -9.03 9.32 7.59
CA ILE A 149 -9.61 10.14 6.51
C ILE A 149 -8.76 11.39 6.33
N LEU A 150 -8.47 12.12 7.40
CA LEU A 150 -7.63 13.33 7.34
C LEU A 150 -6.26 13.03 6.74
N ALA A 151 -5.58 11.99 7.22
CA ALA A 151 -4.26 11.61 6.72
C ALA A 151 -4.26 11.16 5.26
N SER A 152 -5.25 10.35 4.87
CA SER A 152 -5.36 9.76 3.52
C SER A 152 -5.83 10.79 2.50
N TYR A 153 -6.88 11.56 2.81
CA TYR A 153 -7.44 12.59 1.92
C TYR A 153 -6.43 13.69 1.63
N SER A 154 -5.78 14.20 2.68
CA SER A 154 -4.79 15.27 2.52
C SER A 154 -3.45 14.77 1.98
N GLY A 155 -3.17 13.48 2.08
CA GLY A 155 -1.83 12.92 1.82
C GLY A 155 -0.77 13.43 2.82
N ALA A 156 -1.16 13.83 4.04
CA ALA A 156 -0.26 14.41 5.04
C ALA A 156 0.87 13.47 5.48
N LEU A 157 0.69 12.16 5.31
CA LEU A 157 1.74 11.18 5.62
C LEU A 157 2.62 10.83 4.41
N HIS A 158 2.27 11.30 3.21
CA HIS A 158 3.11 11.15 2.02
C HIS A 158 4.18 12.24 2.02
N LEU A 159 5.45 11.82 2.08
CA LEU A 159 6.57 12.74 1.88
C LEU A 159 6.68 13.11 0.41
N ARG A 160 6.10 14.26 0.04
CA ARG A 160 6.12 14.77 -1.34
C ARG A 160 7.49 15.29 -1.76
N ASN A 161 8.27 15.85 -0.82
CA ASN A 161 9.59 16.41 -1.07
C ASN A 161 10.58 15.85 -0.04
N TYR A 162 11.39 14.87 -0.42
CA TYR A 162 12.61 14.53 0.30
C TYR A 162 13.80 14.95 -0.55
N ASP A 163 14.88 15.37 0.10
CA ASP A 163 16.12 15.73 -0.59
C ASP A 163 16.75 14.47 -1.19
N GLY A 164 16.52 14.27 -2.49
CA GLY A 164 17.07 13.14 -3.26
C GLY A 164 18.60 13.14 -3.27
N SER A 165 19.25 14.29 -3.07
CA SER A 165 20.71 14.40 -3.00
C SER A 165 21.29 13.90 -1.67
N ALA A 166 20.46 13.77 -0.63
CA ALA A 166 20.90 13.31 0.69
C ALA A 166 21.16 11.80 0.76
N ILE A 167 20.65 11.02 -0.20
CA ILE A 167 20.84 9.57 -0.28
C ILE A 167 21.47 9.24 -1.63
N ASP A 168 22.67 8.68 -1.60
CA ASP A 168 23.27 8.10 -2.80
C ASP A 168 22.50 6.83 -3.21
N VAL A 169 21.51 7.01 -4.09
CA VAL A 169 20.68 5.92 -4.63
C VAL A 169 21.48 4.95 -5.51
N ASN A 170 22.70 5.32 -5.93
CA ASN A 170 23.57 4.52 -6.79
C ASN A 170 24.71 3.85 -6.01
N ALA A 171 24.72 3.94 -4.67
CA ALA A 171 25.74 3.31 -3.85
C ALA A 171 25.76 1.78 -4.03
N ASP A 172 26.94 1.18 -3.93
CA ASP A 172 27.16 -0.27 -4.12
C ASP A 172 26.41 -1.14 -3.08
N ASP A 173 26.12 -0.61 -1.89
CA ASP A 173 25.38 -1.31 -0.83
C ASP A 173 23.87 -1.07 -0.97
N GLU A 174 23.22 -1.88 -1.81
CA GLU A 174 21.77 -1.85 -2.04
C GLU A 174 20.95 -1.90 -0.73
N ALA A 175 21.40 -2.68 0.26
CA ALA A 175 20.67 -2.87 1.52
C ALA A 175 20.79 -1.64 2.45
N ALA A 176 21.94 -0.99 2.48
CA ALA A 176 22.12 0.27 3.19
C ALA A 176 21.30 1.39 2.55
N THR A 177 21.30 1.47 1.21
CA THR A 177 20.50 2.42 0.43
C THR A 177 19.01 2.25 0.71
N GLU A 178 18.48 1.03 0.62
CA GLU A 178 17.09 0.72 0.95
C GLU A 178 16.73 1.10 2.39
N SER A 179 17.62 0.78 3.35
CA SER A 179 17.38 1.12 4.74
C SER A 179 17.42 2.62 5.01
N ALA A 180 18.26 3.38 4.30
CA ALA A 180 18.31 4.84 4.40
C ALA A 180 17.06 5.45 3.79
N LEU A 181 16.69 5.02 2.58
CA LEU A 181 15.51 5.50 1.88
C LEU A 181 14.23 5.22 2.67
N ALA A 182 14.07 4.02 3.24
CA ALA A 182 12.92 3.70 4.10
C ALA A 182 12.83 4.58 5.37
N LYS A 183 13.96 5.03 5.93
CA LYS A 183 13.94 5.94 7.10
C LYS A 183 13.48 7.34 6.73
N VAL A 184 13.76 7.77 5.50
CA VAL A 184 13.34 9.06 4.95
C VAL A 184 11.86 8.99 4.56
N LEU A 185 11.45 7.95 3.84
CA LEU A 185 10.09 7.77 3.32
C LEU A 185 9.03 7.52 4.41
N ILE A 186 9.41 6.92 5.54
CA ILE A 186 8.46 6.56 6.60
C ILE A 186 8.70 7.48 7.82
N PRO A 187 7.73 8.34 8.18
CA PRO A 187 7.83 9.21 9.35
C PRO A 187 8.25 8.45 10.60
N LYS A 188 9.07 9.05 11.48
CA LYS A 188 9.66 8.36 12.63
C LYS A 188 8.59 7.85 13.59
N ALA A 189 7.55 8.62 13.83
CA ALA A 189 6.41 8.25 14.65
C ALA A 189 5.58 7.15 14.00
N LEU A 190 5.41 7.15 12.67
CA LEU A 190 4.75 6.05 11.95
C LEU A 190 5.56 4.75 12.07
N ARG A 191 6.89 4.83 11.92
CA ARG A 191 7.80 3.70 12.18
C ARG A 191 7.67 3.19 13.61
N SER A 192 7.55 4.10 14.59
CA SER A 192 7.35 3.75 16.00
C SER A 192 6.00 3.08 16.23
N ALA A 193 4.92 3.59 15.63
CA ALA A 193 3.58 3.02 15.71
C ALA A 193 3.55 1.60 15.09
N LEU A 194 4.10 1.43 13.88
CA LEU A 194 4.22 0.13 13.21
C LEU A 194 4.98 -0.88 14.09
N ARG A 195 6.10 -0.48 14.70
CA ARG A 195 6.83 -1.36 15.62
C ARG A 195 6.04 -1.69 16.87
N ALA A 196 5.42 -0.69 17.49
CA ALA A 196 4.63 -0.88 18.69
C ALA A 196 3.48 -1.87 18.45
N VAL A 197 2.87 -1.83 17.26
CA VAL A 197 1.70 -2.62 16.90
C VAL A 197 2.04 -4.01 16.33
N PHE A 198 3.12 -4.14 15.55
CA PHE A 198 3.44 -5.35 14.78
C PHE A 198 4.79 -6.02 15.08
N SER A 199 5.66 -5.47 15.94
CA SER A 199 6.98 -6.08 16.22
C SER A 199 6.99 -7.14 17.34
N ASP A 200 5.87 -7.82 17.61
CA ASP A 200 5.85 -8.88 18.63
C ASP A 200 6.66 -10.12 18.19
N LYS A 201 7.79 -10.35 18.86
CA LYS A 201 8.72 -11.48 18.63
C LYS A 201 8.17 -12.84 19.08
N ASN A 202 7.09 -12.86 19.85
CA ASN A 202 6.47 -14.08 20.37
C ASN A 202 5.11 -14.28 19.69
N GLY A 203 5.11 -14.89 18.50
CA GLY A 203 3.92 -15.16 17.67
C GLY A 203 2.82 -16.05 18.30
N ALA A 204 2.82 -16.24 19.62
CA ALA A 204 1.87 -17.06 20.36
C ALA A 204 0.79 -16.24 21.12
N ASN A 205 1.07 -15.01 21.55
CA ASN A 205 0.15 -14.25 22.43
C ASN A 205 -0.87 -13.36 21.71
N SER A 206 -0.74 -13.12 20.40
CA SER A 206 -1.68 -12.27 19.65
C SER A 206 -2.95 -13.01 19.23
N ALA A 207 -2.85 -14.28 18.80
CA ALA A 207 -4.00 -15.02 18.23
C ALA A 207 -5.18 -15.22 19.21
N THR A 208 -4.93 -15.23 20.53
CA THR A 208 -5.98 -15.37 21.55
C THR A 208 -6.81 -14.10 21.74
N ASN A 209 -6.28 -12.93 21.40
CA ASN A 209 -6.90 -11.62 21.66
C ASN A 209 -7.67 -11.04 20.46
N ILE A 210 -7.47 -11.58 19.24
CA ILE A 210 -8.17 -11.19 17.99
C ILE A 210 -9.63 -11.71 17.94
N ARG A 211 -10.16 -12.29 19.02
CA ARG A 211 -11.52 -12.86 19.03
C ARG A 211 -12.59 -11.79 19.17
N MET A 212 -13.37 -11.58 18.11
CA MET A 212 -14.56 -10.70 18.12
C MET A 212 -15.70 -11.20 19.04
N ARG A 213 -15.64 -12.45 19.55
CA ARG A 213 -16.76 -13.16 20.20
C ARG A 213 -16.66 -13.40 21.72
N SER A 214 -15.70 -12.83 22.43
CA SER A 214 -15.61 -13.08 23.88
C SER A 214 -16.55 -12.17 24.70
N ARG A 215 -17.72 -12.70 25.11
CA ARG A 215 -18.63 -12.04 26.07
C ARG A 215 -18.00 -11.82 27.47
N LYS A 216 -16.83 -12.42 27.76
CA LYS A 216 -16.15 -12.37 29.07
C LYS A 216 -14.87 -11.52 29.08
N GLN A 217 -14.45 -10.95 27.96
CA GLN A 217 -13.20 -10.19 27.86
C GLN A 217 -13.43 -8.74 28.27
N LYS A 218 -12.56 -8.18 29.13
CA LYS A 218 -12.67 -6.77 29.54
C LYS A 218 -12.47 -5.87 28.32
N VAL A 219 -13.16 -4.73 28.26
CA VAL A 219 -13.04 -3.76 27.16
C VAL A 219 -11.58 -3.31 26.96
N GLN A 220 -10.82 -3.17 28.05
CA GLN A 220 -9.39 -2.86 28.07
C GLN A 220 -8.47 -3.97 27.52
N GLU A 221 -8.97 -5.21 27.42
CA GLU A 221 -8.23 -6.37 26.89
C GLU A 221 -8.53 -6.62 25.41
N ARG A 222 -9.44 -5.84 24.79
CA ARG A 222 -9.79 -5.99 23.38
C ARG A 222 -8.68 -5.41 22.52
N GLU A 223 -8.23 -6.22 21.58
CA GLU A 223 -7.28 -5.79 20.57
C GLU A 223 -7.93 -4.72 19.68
N ASP A 224 -7.18 -3.65 19.42
CA ASP A 224 -7.62 -2.55 18.57
C ASP A 224 -7.52 -2.94 17.08
N ILE A 225 -8.49 -3.74 16.63
CA ILE A 225 -8.52 -4.30 15.29
C ILE A 225 -8.58 -3.19 14.23
N ILE A 226 -9.44 -2.18 14.42
CA ILE A 226 -9.59 -1.08 13.48
C ILE A 226 -8.28 -0.28 13.37
N GLY A 227 -7.68 0.13 14.49
CA GLY A 227 -6.42 0.86 14.43
C GLY A 227 -5.29 0.07 13.77
N LYS A 228 -5.23 -1.25 13.95
CA LYS A 228 -4.26 -2.11 13.23
C LYS A 228 -4.46 -2.07 11.73
N LEU A 229 -5.70 -2.21 11.26
CA LEU A 229 -6.04 -2.20 9.83
C LEU A 229 -5.73 -0.84 9.20
N LEU A 230 -6.16 0.26 9.84
CA LEU A 230 -5.92 1.62 9.36
C LEU A 230 -4.43 1.96 9.32
N LEU A 231 -3.67 1.62 10.36
CA LEU A 231 -2.23 1.87 10.43
C LEU A 231 -1.48 1.11 9.33
N TRP A 232 -1.85 -0.14 9.07
CA TRP A 232 -1.23 -0.92 8.00
C TRP A 232 -1.57 -0.34 6.62
N ASP A 233 -2.81 0.06 6.41
CA ASP A 233 -3.22 0.68 5.14
C ASP A 233 -2.50 2.01 4.88
N LEU A 234 -2.34 2.87 5.88
CA LEU A 234 -1.54 4.11 5.75
C LEU A 234 -0.10 3.83 5.35
N PHE A 235 0.50 2.74 5.84
CA PHE A 235 1.81 2.30 5.37
C PHE A 235 1.76 1.85 3.90
N LEU A 236 0.73 1.10 3.50
CA LEU A 236 0.57 0.67 2.10
C LEU A 236 0.36 1.84 1.14
N GLN A 237 -0.25 2.94 1.60
CA GLN A 237 -0.41 4.15 0.80
C GLN A 237 0.92 4.82 0.44
N LEU A 238 2.02 4.54 1.16
CA LEU A 238 3.36 5.05 0.81
C LEU A 238 3.94 4.39 -0.46
N PHE A 239 3.36 3.29 -0.93
CA PHE A 239 3.82 2.61 -2.15
C PHE A 239 3.38 3.40 -3.40
N PRO A 240 4.24 3.51 -4.43
CA PRO A 240 3.88 4.16 -5.69
C PRO A 240 2.65 3.50 -6.33
N SER A 241 1.72 4.31 -6.85
CA SER A 241 0.50 3.82 -7.52
C SER A 241 0.81 3.01 -8.78
N SER A 242 0.10 1.89 -8.96
CA SER A 242 0.31 0.89 -10.01
C SER A 242 0.14 1.41 -11.45
N GLY A 243 -0.32 2.65 -11.65
CA GLY A 243 -0.52 3.30 -12.96
C GLY A 243 0.45 4.43 -13.31
N SER A 244 1.35 4.84 -12.40
CA SER A 244 2.32 5.93 -12.65
C SER A 244 3.60 5.40 -13.32
N ARG A 245 3.45 4.50 -14.30
CA ARG A 245 4.56 3.75 -14.90
C ARG A 245 5.14 4.35 -16.18
N GLY A 246 4.74 5.55 -16.56
CA GLY A 246 5.16 6.16 -17.83
C GLY A 246 5.20 7.68 -17.78
N GLY A 247 6.16 8.25 -17.04
CA GLY A 247 6.37 9.69 -17.04
C GLY A 247 7.40 10.15 -16.02
N ASP A 248 8.63 9.64 -16.09
CA ASP A 248 9.81 10.39 -15.64
C ASP A 248 11.09 9.74 -16.18
N SER A 249 11.37 10.03 -17.46
CA SER A 249 12.74 10.00 -17.98
C SER A 249 13.19 11.39 -18.45
N SER A 250 12.53 12.45 -17.98
CA SER A 250 12.98 13.81 -18.23
C SER A 250 12.65 14.71 -17.03
N GLN A 251 13.66 14.92 -16.19
CA GLN A 251 13.78 15.93 -15.11
C GLN A 251 13.32 15.52 -13.69
N GLY A 252 14.15 14.71 -13.01
CA GLY A 252 14.15 14.61 -11.54
C GLY A 252 15.21 13.66 -11.01
N GLU A 253 16.18 14.14 -10.23
CA GLU A 253 17.23 13.36 -9.54
C GLU A 253 16.69 12.52 -8.35
N GLY A 254 15.51 11.90 -8.50
CA GLY A 254 14.81 11.17 -7.42
C GLY A 254 14.93 9.64 -7.52
N ALA A 255 14.61 8.93 -6.42
CA ALA A 255 14.56 7.47 -6.41
C ALA A 255 13.41 6.94 -7.31
N SER A 256 13.66 5.87 -8.06
CA SER A 256 12.65 5.24 -8.91
C SER A 256 11.53 4.58 -8.09
N SER A 257 10.33 4.46 -8.66
CA SER A 257 9.18 3.79 -8.03
C SER A 257 9.52 2.36 -7.54
N THR A 258 10.32 1.62 -8.31
CA THR A 258 10.82 0.29 -7.93
C THR A 258 11.71 0.34 -6.70
N LEU A 259 12.63 1.31 -6.60
CA LEU A 259 13.52 1.46 -5.44
C LEU A 259 12.74 1.88 -4.19
N ILE A 260 11.77 2.79 -4.33
CA ILE A 260 10.86 3.19 -3.25
C ILE A 260 10.12 1.96 -2.72
N ALA A 261 9.48 1.20 -3.61
CA ALA A 261 8.78 -0.01 -3.24
C ALA A 261 9.73 -0.99 -2.53
N SER A 262 10.92 -1.25 -3.11
CA SER A 262 11.95 -2.14 -2.54
C SER A 262 12.30 -1.77 -1.10
N SER A 263 12.57 -0.49 -0.88
CA SER A 263 12.92 0.06 0.43
C SER A 263 11.80 -0.13 1.46
N LEU A 264 10.55 0.16 1.09
CA LEU A 264 9.39 -0.01 1.98
C LEU A 264 9.18 -1.48 2.35
N SER A 265 9.31 -2.40 1.40
CA SER A 265 9.23 -3.84 1.69
C SER A 265 10.35 -4.35 2.57
N SER A 266 11.58 -3.95 2.25
CA SER A 266 12.78 -4.32 3.00
C SER A 266 12.64 -3.90 4.46
N TYR A 267 12.07 -2.73 4.71
CA TYR A 267 11.75 -2.24 6.05
C TYR A 267 10.81 -3.16 6.84
N VAL A 268 9.64 -3.51 6.28
CA VAL A 268 8.67 -4.37 7.00
C VAL A 268 9.13 -5.82 7.10
N ALA A 269 9.92 -6.31 6.13
CA ALA A 269 10.56 -7.62 6.16
C ALA A 269 11.52 -7.72 7.34
N ARG A 270 12.46 -6.78 7.41
CA ARG A 270 13.54 -6.74 8.41
C ARG A 270 13.01 -6.68 9.85
N HIS A 271 11.87 -6.05 10.03
CA HIS A 271 11.23 -5.90 11.34
C HIS A 271 10.15 -6.96 11.64
N GLY A 272 9.95 -7.96 10.77
CA GLY A 272 8.97 -9.03 10.94
C GLY A 272 7.50 -8.56 10.94
N MET A 273 7.26 -7.31 10.53
CA MET A 273 5.94 -6.68 10.63
C MET A 273 4.95 -7.28 9.64
N LEU A 274 5.41 -7.61 8.42
CA LEU A 274 4.56 -8.24 7.41
C LEU A 274 4.05 -9.60 7.91
N THR A 275 4.93 -10.47 8.40
CA THR A 275 4.55 -11.78 8.94
C THR A 275 3.56 -11.62 10.11
N SER A 276 3.78 -10.64 10.99
CA SER A 276 2.83 -10.32 12.06
C SER A 276 1.46 -9.88 11.51
N PHE A 277 1.43 -9.03 10.50
CA PHE A 277 0.19 -8.55 9.89
C PHE A 277 -0.56 -9.66 9.14
N LEU A 278 0.13 -10.51 8.38
CA LEU A 278 -0.48 -11.62 7.64
C LEU A 278 -1.06 -12.66 8.59
N ASN A 279 -0.37 -12.96 9.70
CA ASN A 279 -0.89 -13.85 10.74
C ASN A 279 -2.12 -13.25 11.46
N PHE A 280 -2.07 -11.95 11.76
CA PHE A 280 -3.21 -11.21 12.32
C PHE A 280 -4.42 -11.27 11.38
N SER A 281 -4.23 -10.92 10.10
CA SER A 281 -5.29 -10.91 9.09
C SER A 281 -5.85 -12.30 8.83
N SER A 282 -5.00 -13.33 8.77
CA SER A 282 -5.46 -14.72 8.64
C SER A 282 -6.31 -15.15 9.84
N THR A 283 -5.91 -14.78 11.06
CA THR A 283 -6.66 -15.10 12.28
C THR A 283 -7.98 -14.33 12.35
N LEU A 284 -8.01 -13.08 11.88
CA LEU A 284 -9.22 -12.27 11.82
C LEU A 284 -10.19 -12.85 10.79
N LEU A 285 -9.77 -12.97 9.53
CA LEU A 285 -10.62 -13.31 8.41
C LEU A 285 -11.10 -14.77 8.44
N SER A 286 -10.36 -15.69 9.07
CA SER A 286 -10.85 -17.06 9.31
C SER A 286 -12.02 -17.15 10.30
N GLN A 287 -12.34 -16.09 11.05
CA GLN A 287 -13.50 -16.03 11.95
C GLN A 287 -14.79 -15.56 11.25
N GLU A 288 -14.73 -15.25 9.95
CA GLU A 288 -15.90 -14.94 9.15
C GLU A 288 -16.74 -16.20 8.92
N SER A 289 -18.03 -16.15 9.28
CA SER A 289 -18.93 -17.30 9.13
C SER A 289 -19.41 -17.43 7.69
N GLN A 290 -19.40 -18.64 7.13
CA GLN A 290 -19.91 -18.91 5.78
C GLN A 290 -21.38 -18.49 5.55
N SER A 291 -22.17 -18.25 6.60
CA SER A 291 -23.57 -17.80 6.46
C SER A 291 -23.73 -16.36 5.95
N THR A 292 -22.67 -15.53 5.98
CA THR A 292 -22.68 -14.17 5.42
C THR A 292 -22.25 -14.10 3.95
N SER A 293 -21.84 -15.23 3.34
CA SER A 293 -21.31 -15.29 1.97
C SER A 293 -22.38 -15.30 0.87
N LYS A 294 -23.62 -14.91 1.16
CA LYS A 294 -24.67 -14.70 0.13
C LYS A 294 -24.69 -13.26 -0.41
N THR A 295 -23.85 -12.39 0.12
CA THR A 295 -23.56 -11.08 -0.49
C THR A 295 -22.66 -11.35 -1.70
N GLY A 296 -23.01 -10.82 -2.87
CA GLY A 296 -22.31 -11.07 -4.13
C GLY A 296 -20.80 -10.86 -4.04
N VAL A 297 -20.04 -11.46 -4.96
CA VAL A 297 -18.57 -11.31 -5.05
C VAL A 297 -18.25 -9.82 -5.05
N MET A 298 -17.68 -9.33 -3.94
CA MET A 298 -17.26 -7.95 -3.80
C MET A 298 -15.99 -7.76 -4.63
N GLU A 299 -16.08 -6.99 -5.71
CA GLU A 299 -14.91 -6.63 -6.52
C GLU A 299 -14.04 -5.67 -5.70
N LEU A 300 -12.85 -6.14 -5.30
CA LEU A 300 -11.92 -5.39 -4.47
C LEU A 300 -11.13 -4.42 -5.34
N GLN A 301 -10.96 -3.19 -4.86
CA GLN A 301 -10.20 -2.15 -5.52
C GLN A 301 -9.01 -1.71 -4.67
N ASP A 302 -7.95 -1.25 -5.32
CA ASP A 302 -6.77 -0.70 -4.65
C ASP A 302 -6.96 0.80 -4.36
N THR A 303 -7.95 1.10 -3.52
CA THR A 303 -8.33 2.45 -3.09
C THR A 303 -8.28 2.58 -1.58
N ALA A 304 -8.28 3.82 -1.07
CA ALA A 304 -8.36 4.09 0.36
C ALA A 304 -9.61 3.43 0.98
N LEU A 305 -9.52 3.04 2.24
CA LEU A 305 -10.59 2.34 2.98
C LEU A 305 -11.81 3.21 3.24
N PHE A 306 -11.59 4.52 3.30
CA PHE A 306 -12.56 5.57 3.54
C PHE A 306 -12.23 6.73 2.62
N ASP A 307 -13.27 7.37 2.10
CA ASP A 307 -13.19 8.57 1.28
C ASP A 307 -13.62 9.79 2.10
N VAL A 308 -13.21 11.01 1.70
CA VAL A 308 -13.65 12.23 2.41
C VAL A 308 -15.17 12.40 2.38
N THR A 309 -15.82 11.96 1.31
CA THR A 309 -17.29 11.97 1.16
C THR A 309 -17.99 11.06 2.16
N ASP A 310 -17.29 10.13 2.81
CA ASP A 310 -17.85 9.34 3.90
C ASP A 310 -18.27 10.21 5.10
N LEU A 311 -17.67 11.38 5.26
CA LEU A 311 -18.07 12.36 6.29
C LEU A 311 -19.50 12.87 6.09
N ASP A 312 -20.03 12.87 4.86
CA ASP A 312 -21.40 13.32 4.58
C ASP A 312 -22.47 12.31 5.04
N LYS A 313 -22.06 11.10 5.42
CA LYS A 313 -22.97 10.08 5.95
C LYS A 313 -23.40 10.46 7.37
N LYS A 314 -24.65 10.16 7.70
CA LYS A 314 -25.20 10.44 9.04
C LYS A 314 -24.47 9.61 10.10
N GLU A 315 -24.43 10.09 11.35
CA GLU A 315 -23.72 9.39 12.44
C GLU A 315 -24.26 7.98 12.70
N ASP A 316 -25.56 7.78 12.51
CA ASP A 316 -26.23 6.48 12.66
C ASP A 316 -25.99 5.50 11.48
N ASP A 317 -25.27 5.94 10.45
CA ASP A 317 -25.00 5.13 9.26
C ASP A 317 -24.04 3.95 9.59
N GLU A 318 -24.18 2.84 8.87
CA GLU A 318 -23.45 1.58 9.15
C GLU A 318 -21.93 1.75 9.08
N ILE A 319 -21.47 2.78 8.37
CA ILE A 319 -20.06 3.14 8.27
C ILE A 319 -19.42 3.48 9.61
N TRP A 320 -20.15 4.16 10.50
CA TRP A 320 -19.65 4.64 11.79
C TRP A 320 -19.88 3.63 12.91
N SER A 321 -20.89 2.76 12.75
CA SER A 321 -21.20 1.70 13.72
C SER A 321 -20.13 0.59 13.78
N LEU A 322 -19.29 0.50 12.73
CA LEU A 322 -18.13 -0.41 12.60
C LEU A 322 -18.43 -1.83 13.11
N HIS A 323 -19.61 -2.33 12.75
CA HIS A 323 -20.07 -3.65 13.14
C HIS A 323 -19.18 -4.76 12.55
N LYS A 324 -19.37 -5.98 13.05
CA LYS A 324 -18.53 -7.14 12.71
C LYS A 324 -18.34 -7.35 11.20
N ALA A 325 -19.40 -7.17 10.40
CA ALA A 325 -19.33 -7.31 8.95
C ALA A 325 -18.40 -6.25 8.30
N ARG A 326 -18.52 -4.99 8.71
CA ARG A 326 -17.66 -3.90 8.22
C ARG A 326 -16.20 -4.12 8.60
N VAL A 327 -15.92 -4.62 9.82
CA VAL A 327 -14.55 -4.96 10.23
C VAL A 327 -13.95 -6.04 9.32
N PHE A 328 -14.71 -7.08 8.97
CA PHE A 328 -14.24 -8.09 8.03
C PHE A 328 -14.04 -7.51 6.63
N GLN A 329 -14.96 -6.68 6.15
CA GLN A 329 -14.83 -5.99 4.86
C GLN A 329 -13.52 -5.16 4.79
N LEU A 330 -13.25 -4.36 5.83
CA LEU A 330 -11.99 -3.60 5.95
C LEU A 330 -10.78 -4.53 5.98
N GLY A 331 -10.86 -5.63 6.75
CA GLY A 331 -9.82 -6.65 6.79
C GLY A 331 -9.52 -7.25 5.42
N THR A 332 -10.56 -7.58 4.64
CA THR A 332 -10.43 -8.09 3.27
C THR A 332 -9.77 -7.06 2.36
N CYS A 333 -10.19 -5.80 2.41
CA CYS A 333 -9.60 -4.72 1.60
C CYS A 333 -8.12 -4.51 1.92
N VAL A 334 -7.74 -4.38 3.20
CA VAL A 334 -6.34 -4.19 3.59
C VAL A 334 -5.49 -5.41 3.23
N PHE A 335 -6.03 -6.62 3.40
CA PHE A 335 -5.35 -7.84 3.01
C PHE A 335 -5.13 -7.90 1.49
N PHE A 336 -6.15 -7.58 0.68
CA PHE A 336 -6.03 -7.46 -0.77
C PHE A 336 -4.98 -6.44 -1.20
N ARG A 337 -5.00 -5.23 -0.62
CA ARG A 337 -3.99 -4.22 -0.91
C ARG A 337 -2.59 -4.68 -0.51
N THR A 338 -2.44 -5.42 0.59
CA THR A 338 -1.17 -6.06 0.96
C THR A 338 -0.70 -7.05 -0.11
N VAL A 339 -1.61 -7.85 -0.67
CA VAL A 339 -1.30 -8.80 -1.75
C VAL A 339 -0.84 -8.08 -3.01
N VAL A 340 -1.51 -6.99 -3.40
CA VAL A 340 -1.17 -6.21 -4.60
C VAL A 340 0.16 -5.46 -4.43
N ARG A 341 0.44 -4.90 -3.25
CA ARG A 341 1.67 -4.13 -3.00
C ARG A 341 2.89 -4.98 -2.65
N LEU A 342 2.69 -6.19 -2.11
CA LEU A 342 3.75 -7.07 -1.61
C LEU A 342 3.60 -8.54 -2.08
N PRO A 343 3.32 -8.82 -3.37
CA PRO A 343 2.94 -10.16 -3.84
C PRO A 343 4.04 -11.20 -3.59
N ALA A 344 5.30 -10.85 -3.87
CA ALA A 344 6.44 -11.75 -3.68
C ALA A 344 6.65 -12.13 -2.21
N MET A 345 6.44 -11.19 -1.29
CA MET A 345 6.60 -11.44 0.15
C MET A 345 5.44 -12.24 0.72
N VAL A 346 4.20 -11.98 0.28
CA VAL A 346 3.03 -12.79 0.65
C VAL A 346 3.21 -14.23 0.17
N ARG A 347 3.78 -14.43 -1.02
CA ARG A 347 4.13 -15.75 -1.53
C ARG A 347 5.18 -16.46 -0.66
N SER A 348 6.24 -15.76 -0.26
CA SER A 348 7.25 -16.32 0.67
C SER A 348 6.62 -16.68 2.02
N TRP A 349 5.80 -15.81 2.60
CA TRP A 349 5.05 -16.14 3.82
C TRP A 349 4.19 -17.41 3.65
N TRP A 350 3.48 -17.54 2.53
CA TRP A 350 2.67 -18.73 2.26
C TRP A 350 3.52 -20.00 2.09
N ASN A 351 4.67 -19.92 1.44
CA ASN A 351 5.57 -21.06 1.25
C ASN A 351 6.33 -21.45 2.53
N ASP A 352 6.82 -20.47 3.28
CA ASP A 352 7.88 -20.66 4.25
C ASP A 352 7.36 -20.54 5.70
N ASP A 353 6.49 -19.57 5.98
CA ASP A 353 6.15 -19.16 7.36
C ASP A 353 4.79 -19.67 7.86
N CYS A 354 3.83 -19.92 6.96
CA CYS A 354 2.47 -20.30 7.33
C CYS A 354 2.39 -21.66 8.04
N SER A 355 1.48 -21.78 9.02
CA SER A 355 1.05 -23.10 9.50
C SER A 355 0.30 -23.85 8.40
N ARG A 356 0.20 -25.18 8.48
CA ARG A 356 -0.57 -25.98 7.51
C ARG A 356 -2.03 -25.51 7.39
N ALA A 357 -2.65 -25.16 8.52
CA ALA A 357 -4.01 -24.63 8.54
C ALA A 357 -4.11 -23.28 7.84
N ALA A 358 -3.18 -22.35 8.13
CA ALA A 358 -3.13 -21.04 7.48
C ALA A 358 -2.89 -21.16 5.96
N ARG A 359 -2.01 -22.07 5.52
CA ARG A 359 -1.78 -22.33 4.08
C ARG A 359 -3.05 -22.78 3.37
N SER A 360 -3.79 -23.72 3.97
CA SER A 360 -5.04 -24.25 3.41
C SER A 360 -6.14 -23.19 3.38
N TRP A 361 -6.28 -22.42 4.46
CA TRP A 361 -7.22 -21.30 4.51
C TRP A 361 -6.87 -20.26 3.45
N ALA A 362 -5.61 -19.84 3.36
CA ALA A 362 -5.17 -18.82 2.40
C ALA A 362 -5.43 -19.26 0.95
N ALA A 363 -5.13 -20.52 0.59
CA ALA A 363 -5.41 -21.02 -0.75
C ALA A 363 -6.89 -20.88 -1.14
N LYS A 364 -7.80 -21.20 -0.21
CA LYS A 364 -9.24 -21.08 -0.43
C LYS A 364 -9.71 -19.62 -0.42
N TYR A 365 -9.20 -18.84 0.52
CA TYR A 365 -9.55 -17.43 0.65
C TYR A 365 -9.11 -16.61 -0.58
N PHE A 366 -7.95 -16.93 -1.16
CA PHE A 366 -7.51 -16.31 -2.41
C PHE A 366 -8.44 -16.68 -3.56
N GLU A 367 -8.80 -17.95 -3.70
CA GLU A 367 -9.74 -18.42 -4.72
C GLU A 367 -11.08 -17.68 -4.67
N ASP A 368 -11.62 -17.49 -3.48
CA ASP A 368 -12.96 -16.94 -3.31
C ASP A 368 -13.01 -15.39 -3.34
N HIS A 369 -11.96 -14.71 -2.86
CA HIS A 369 -12.01 -13.26 -2.60
C HIS A 369 -10.92 -12.44 -3.29
N ILE A 370 -9.69 -12.95 -3.39
CA ILE A 370 -8.52 -12.15 -3.81
C ILE A 370 -8.26 -12.30 -5.31
N THR A 371 -8.09 -13.54 -5.79
CA THR A 371 -7.76 -13.85 -7.17
C THR A 371 -8.76 -13.26 -8.18
N PRO A 372 -10.09 -13.31 -7.96
CA PRO A 372 -11.04 -12.71 -8.90
C PRO A 372 -10.80 -11.20 -9.10
N SER A 373 -10.52 -10.48 -8.01
CA SER A 373 -10.29 -9.03 -8.04
C SER A 373 -8.93 -8.66 -8.62
N VAL A 374 -7.88 -9.44 -8.30
CA VAL A 374 -6.56 -9.26 -8.92
C VAL A 374 -6.63 -9.49 -10.43
N LEU A 375 -7.28 -10.58 -10.86
CA LEU A 375 -7.44 -10.89 -12.27
C LEU A 375 -8.27 -9.82 -12.99
N ALA A 376 -9.36 -9.34 -12.36
CA ALA A 376 -10.16 -8.25 -12.91
C ALA A 376 -9.31 -7.00 -13.19
N ALA A 377 -8.53 -6.55 -12.20
CA ALA A 377 -7.66 -5.39 -12.35
C ALA A 377 -6.59 -5.58 -13.45
N GLU A 378 -5.98 -6.77 -13.54
CA GLU A 378 -5.00 -7.09 -14.58
C GLU A 378 -5.61 -7.10 -15.99
N LEU A 379 -6.82 -7.64 -16.14
CA LEU A 379 -7.53 -7.63 -17.42
C LEU A 379 -7.93 -6.21 -17.83
N ASP A 380 -8.34 -5.38 -16.89
CA ASP A 380 -8.65 -3.97 -17.16
C ASP A 380 -7.40 -3.19 -17.60
N LEU A 381 -6.21 -3.50 -17.04
CA LEU A 381 -4.94 -2.93 -17.50
C LEU A 381 -4.60 -3.36 -18.93
N ILE A 382 -4.79 -4.66 -19.24
CA ILE A 382 -4.56 -5.20 -20.59
C ILE A 382 -5.52 -4.56 -21.61
N GLN A 383 -6.79 -4.40 -21.26
CA GLN A 383 -7.77 -3.75 -22.12
C GLN A 383 -7.39 -2.30 -22.41
N LYS A 384 -7.04 -1.53 -21.37
CA LYS A 384 -6.61 -0.13 -21.52
C LYS A 384 -5.34 0.02 -22.36
N ALA A 385 -4.41 -0.94 -22.28
CA ALA A 385 -3.21 -0.95 -23.11
C ALA A 385 -3.50 -1.23 -24.59
N GLY A 386 -4.52 -2.06 -24.88
CA GLY A 386 -4.97 -2.33 -26.25
C GLY A 386 -5.72 -1.16 -26.89
N GLU A 387 -6.49 -0.38 -26.11
CA GLU A 387 -7.32 0.72 -26.64
C GLU A 387 -6.53 2.00 -27.03
N ASN A 388 -5.18 2.00 -26.95
CA ASN A 388 -4.31 3.16 -27.22
C ASN A 388 -4.61 4.42 -26.34
N THR A 389 -5.38 4.28 -25.26
CA THR A 389 -5.92 5.40 -24.48
C THR A 389 -4.95 5.95 -23.42
N LEU A 390 -3.75 5.39 -23.25
CA LEU A 390 -2.79 5.81 -22.22
C LEU A 390 -1.42 6.17 -22.82
N THR A 391 -1.20 7.48 -22.95
CA THR A 391 0.09 8.20 -22.87
C THR A 391 1.36 7.39 -23.22
N GLY A 392 1.72 7.35 -24.51
CA GLY A 392 3.10 7.08 -24.97
C GLY A 392 3.72 5.73 -24.62
N GLY A 393 2.96 4.78 -24.07
CA GLY A 393 3.43 3.43 -23.75
C GLY A 393 3.45 2.48 -24.96
N GLU A 394 4.18 1.37 -24.83
CA GLU A 394 4.26 0.30 -25.83
C GLU A 394 2.88 -0.31 -26.10
N SER A 395 2.18 0.18 -27.12
CA SER A 395 0.96 -0.46 -27.64
C SER A 395 1.30 -1.47 -28.73
N TRP A 396 0.34 -2.31 -29.08
CA TRP A 396 0.44 -3.25 -30.19
C TRP A 396 -0.58 -2.90 -31.27
N ASP A 397 -0.24 -3.21 -32.51
CA ASP A 397 -1.15 -3.09 -33.65
C ASP A 397 -2.15 -4.26 -33.58
N ASP A 398 -3.45 -3.97 -33.63
CA ASP A 398 -4.53 -4.96 -33.59
C ASP A 398 -4.50 -5.91 -34.80
N GLU A 399 -3.90 -5.49 -35.93
CA GLU A 399 -3.67 -6.37 -37.08
C GLU A 399 -2.53 -7.37 -36.83
N GLU A 400 -1.54 -6.98 -36.01
CA GLU A 400 -0.36 -7.79 -35.69
C GLU A 400 -0.59 -8.70 -34.47
N MET A 401 -1.30 -8.21 -33.45
CA MET A 401 -1.48 -8.90 -32.18
C MET A 401 -2.84 -8.63 -31.55
N THR A 402 -3.48 -9.70 -31.09
CA THR A 402 -4.74 -9.63 -30.33
C THR A 402 -4.60 -10.29 -28.97
N VAL A 403 -5.15 -9.65 -27.93
CA VAL A 403 -5.13 -10.17 -26.55
C VAL A 403 -6.57 -10.34 -26.06
N LYS A 404 -6.92 -11.54 -25.59
CA LYS A 404 -8.24 -11.85 -25.05
C LYS A 404 -8.10 -12.46 -23.66
N GLY A 405 -8.76 -11.87 -22.68
CA GLY A 405 -8.78 -12.36 -21.30
C GLY A 405 -10.16 -12.86 -20.88
N SER A 406 -10.19 -13.88 -20.04
CA SER A 406 -11.43 -14.44 -19.48
C SER A 406 -11.37 -14.55 -17.97
N ARG A 407 -12.30 -13.89 -17.27
CA ARG A 407 -12.46 -14.04 -15.81
C ARG A 407 -12.92 -15.45 -15.42
N VAL A 408 -13.64 -16.14 -16.30
CA VAL A 408 -14.24 -17.47 -16.04
C VAL A 408 -13.20 -18.58 -16.17
N SER A 409 -12.49 -18.66 -17.30
CA SER A 409 -11.41 -19.66 -17.46
C SER A 409 -10.12 -19.25 -16.74
N ARG A 410 -9.97 -17.95 -16.41
CA ARG A 410 -8.75 -17.34 -15.86
C ARG A 410 -7.57 -17.48 -16.81
N GLU A 411 -7.86 -17.33 -18.10
CA GLU A 411 -6.87 -17.45 -19.17
C GLU A 411 -6.75 -16.13 -19.91
N ILE A 412 -5.51 -15.80 -20.27
CA ILE A 412 -5.18 -14.70 -21.18
C ILE A 412 -4.56 -15.34 -22.42
N THR A 413 -5.27 -15.25 -23.53
CA THR A 413 -4.81 -15.74 -24.84
C THR A 413 -4.29 -14.57 -25.64
N THR A 414 -3.04 -14.66 -26.07
CA THR A 414 -2.40 -13.70 -26.96
C THR A 414 -2.08 -14.38 -28.28
N THR A 415 -2.57 -13.82 -29.38
CA THR A 415 -2.33 -14.30 -30.74
C THR A 415 -1.55 -13.24 -31.50
N TYR A 416 -0.46 -13.66 -32.16
CA TYR A 416 0.39 -12.82 -33.00
C TYR A 416 0.41 -13.36 -34.43
N MET A 417 0.27 -12.47 -35.40
CA MET A 417 0.17 -12.77 -36.83
C MET A 417 1.13 -11.88 -37.62
N LYS A 418 2.06 -12.49 -38.37
CA LYS A 418 2.97 -11.77 -39.28
C LYS A 418 3.45 -12.69 -40.40
N ASP A 419 3.43 -12.22 -41.65
CA ASP A 419 3.95 -12.93 -42.84
C ASP A 419 3.53 -14.42 -42.90
N GLU A 420 2.22 -14.69 -42.71
CA GLU A 420 1.59 -16.03 -42.63
C GLU A 420 2.01 -16.93 -41.44
N CYS A 421 2.88 -16.45 -40.55
CA CYS A 421 3.20 -17.14 -39.30
C CYS A 421 2.22 -16.74 -38.19
N ALA A 422 1.58 -17.75 -37.60
CA ALA A 422 0.67 -17.60 -36.46
C ALA A 422 1.30 -18.15 -35.18
N LEU A 423 1.41 -17.32 -34.15
CA LEU A 423 1.87 -17.69 -32.82
C LEU A 423 0.77 -17.42 -31.80
N GLU A 424 0.60 -18.34 -30.86
CA GLU A 424 -0.42 -18.22 -29.83
C GLU A 424 0.14 -18.65 -28.48
N MET A 425 0.05 -17.75 -27.50
CA MET A 425 0.40 -17.96 -26.10
C MET A 425 -0.87 -17.93 -25.25
N VAL A 426 -0.96 -18.85 -24.29
CA VAL A 426 -2.00 -18.87 -23.26
C VAL A 426 -1.34 -18.78 -21.89
N VAL A 427 -1.67 -17.74 -21.13
CA VAL A 427 -1.30 -17.59 -19.72
C VAL A 427 -2.49 -18.02 -18.86
N ARG A 428 -2.35 -19.11 -18.10
CA ARG A 428 -3.36 -19.60 -17.17
C ARG A 428 -3.07 -19.11 -15.76
N VAL A 429 -4.04 -18.40 -15.18
CA VAL A 429 -3.96 -17.86 -13.83
C VAL A 429 -4.56 -18.86 -12.85
N PRO A 430 -3.80 -19.38 -11.87
CA PRO A 430 -4.28 -20.37 -10.92
C PRO A 430 -5.32 -19.76 -9.96
N SER A 431 -6.18 -20.60 -9.35
CA SER A 431 -7.18 -20.15 -8.36
C SER A 431 -6.59 -19.38 -7.18
N SER A 432 -5.34 -19.65 -6.81
CA SER A 432 -4.67 -19.01 -5.68
C SER A 432 -3.64 -17.97 -6.12
N TYR A 433 -3.75 -17.39 -7.32
CA TYR A 433 -2.86 -16.31 -7.77
C TYR A 433 -2.97 -15.08 -6.84
N PRO A 434 -1.87 -14.39 -6.47
CA PRO A 434 -0.47 -14.61 -6.87
C PRO A 434 0.35 -15.56 -5.95
N LEU A 435 -0.27 -16.39 -5.10
CA LEU A 435 0.48 -17.38 -4.29
C LEU A 435 1.12 -18.45 -5.18
N ARG A 436 0.39 -18.93 -6.17
CA ARG A 436 0.92 -19.82 -7.22
C ARG A 436 1.24 -19.01 -8.47
N CYS A 437 2.32 -19.40 -9.15
CA CYS A 437 2.71 -18.82 -10.42
C CYS A 437 1.70 -19.18 -11.51
N VAL A 438 1.60 -18.33 -12.53
CA VAL A 438 0.86 -18.64 -13.75
C VAL A 438 1.52 -19.80 -14.50
N GLU A 439 0.70 -20.54 -15.25
CA GLU A 439 1.17 -21.52 -16.22
C GLU A 439 1.14 -20.88 -17.60
N VAL A 440 2.15 -21.15 -18.43
CA VAL A 440 2.28 -20.54 -19.75
C VAL A 440 2.41 -21.64 -20.78
N GLU A 441 1.50 -21.65 -21.74
CA GLU A 441 1.45 -22.62 -22.83
C GLU A 441 1.48 -21.94 -24.19
N CYS A 442 1.94 -22.67 -25.20
CA CYS A 442 1.91 -22.25 -26.58
C CYS A 442 1.05 -23.25 -27.36
N THR A 443 -0.08 -22.76 -27.86
CA THR A 443 -1.09 -23.56 -28.56
C THR A 443 -0.86 -23.55 -30.07
N LYS A 444 -0.21 -22.51 -30.61
CA LYS A 444 0.22 -22.42 -32.01
C LYS A 444 1.63 -21.89 -32.10
N ARG A 445 2.48 -22.64 -32.82
CA ARG A 445 3.93 -22.52 -32.71
C ARG A 445 4.64 -22.73 -34.06
N ILE A 446 4.31 -21.90 -35.04
CA ILE A 446 4.95 -21.97 -36.35
C ILE A 446 6.29 -21.20 -36.30
N GLY A 447 7.40 -21.84 -36.66
CA GLY A 447 8.70 -21.17 -36.83
C GLY A 447 9.59 -21.00 -35.58
N ILE A 448 9.20 -21.52 -34.41
CA ILE A 448 9.97 -21.35 -33.15
C ILE A 448 10.46 -22.69 -32.60
N SER A 449 11.76 -22.85 -32.31
CA SER A 449 12.36 -24.08 -31.75
C SER A 449 12.06 -24.31 -30.25
N GLU A 450 11.82 -25.56 -29.82
CA GLU A 450 11.40 -25.95 -28.44
C GLU A 450 12.14 -25.20 -27.34
N ASP A 451 13.47 -25.19 -27.43
CA ASP A 451 14.34 -24.53 -26.45
C ASP A 451 14.13 -23.02 -26.34
N ARG A 452 13.74 -22.35 -27.43
CA ARG A 452 13.46 -20.91 -27.42
C ARG A 452 12.16 -20.61 -26.68
N TRP A 453 11.09 -21.35 -26.99
CA TRP A 453 9.82 -21.22 -26.27
C TRP A 453 9.97 -21.48 -24.78
N ARG A 454 10.65 -22.57 -24.40
CA ARG A 454 10.89 -22.90 -22.98
C ARG A 454 11.59 -21.76 -22.24
N ARG A 455 12.47 -21.01 -22.90
CA ARG A 455 13.13 -19.83 -22.34
C ARG A 455 12.17 -18.66 -22.18
N TRP A 456 11.31 -18.38 -23.17
CA TRP A 456 10.29 -17.33 -23.06
C TRP A 456 9.32 -17.62 -21.91
N VAL A 457 8.88 -18.87 -21.76
CA VAL A 457 8.08 -19.33 -20.61
C VAL A 457 8.77 -18.99 -19.29
N LEU A 458 10.05 -19.32 -19.13
CA LEU A 458 10.80 -19.00 -17.91
C LEU A 458 10.89 -17.50 -17.63
N GLN A 459 11.04 -16.68 -18.67
CA GLN A 459 11.06 -15.22 -18.51
C GLN A 459 9.68 -14.69 -18.09
N ILE A 460 8.60 -15.18 -18.69
CA ILE A 460 7.22 -14.80 -18.34
C ILE A 460 6.89 -15.21 -16.91
N ILE A 461 7.21 -16.45 -16.51
CA ILE A 461 7.02 -16.92 -15.13
C ILE A 461 7.82 -16.05 -14.17
N ARG A 462 9.04 -15.65 -14.53
CA ARG A 462 9.87 -14.77 -13.71
C ARG A 462 9.26 -13.38 -13.56
N VAL A 463 8.77 -12.78 -14.64
CA VAL A 463 8.13 -11.46 -14.60
C VAL A 463 6.88 -11.50 -13.74
N THR A 464 5.93 -12.41 -14.02
CA THR A 464 4.68 -12.56 -13.24
C THR A 464 4.88 -13.01 -11.79
N SER A 465 6.08 -13.50 -11.45
CA SER A 465 6.48 -13.85 -10.09
C SER A 465 7.29 -12.77 -9.39
N SER A 466 7.71 -11.75 -10.13
CA SER A 466 8.49 -10.65 -9.59
C SER A 466 7.61 -9.69 -8.81
N ARG A 467 8.26 -8.91 -7.95
CA ARG A 467 7.65 -7.93 -7.07
C ARG A 467 6.79 -6.90 -7.81
N ASP A 468 7.26 -6.45 -8.98
CA ASP A 468 6.63 -5.38 -9.77
C ASP A 468 6.06 -5.90 -11.10
N GLY A 469 5.96 -7.21 -11.30
CA GLY A 469 5.53 -7.75 -12.59
C GLY A 469 4.02 -8.00 -12.65
N SER A 470 3.39 -7.44 -13.68
CA SER A 470 1.97 -7.63 -14.01
C SER A 470 1.77 -8.70 -15.09
N LEU A 471 0.51 -9.10 -15.32
CA LEU A 471 0.16 -9.96 -16.45
C LEU A 471 0.26 -9.20 -17.78
N LEU A 472 0.05 -7.88 -17.76
CA LEU A 472 0.34 -7.01 -18.91
C LEU A 472 1.84 -7.03 -19.27
N ASP A 473 2.74 -6.94 -18.28
CA ASP A 473 4.19 -7.00 -18.52
C ASP A 473 4.59 -8.34 -19.16
N ALA A 474 3.92 -9.42 -18.80
CA ALA A 474 4.12 -10.73 -19.43
C ALA A 474 3.71 -10.74 -20.91
N VAL A 475 2.55 -10.16 -21.23
CA VAL A 475 2.04 -10.04 -22.60
C VAL A 475 2.99 -9.17 -23.45
N LEU A 476 3.40 -8.02 -22.93
CA LEU A 476 4.35 -7.12 -23.61
C LEU A 476 5.73 -7.76 -23.78
N LEU A 477 6.24 -8.45 -22.75
CA LEU A 477 7.50 -9.18 -22.86
C LEU A 477 7.43 -10.26 -23.94
N TRP A 478 6.32 -11.00 -24.02
CA TRP A 478 6.11 -12.00 -25.06
C TRP A 478 6.11 -11.35 -26.45
N LYS A 479 5.35 -10.27 -26.65
CA LYS A 479 5.35 -9.51 -27.91
C LYS A 479 6.76 -9.11 -28.32
N ARG A 480 7.51 -8.47 -27.43
CA ARG A 480 8.86 -8.01 -27.74
C ARG A 480 9.81 -9.15 -28.09
N ASN A 481 9.66 -10.30 -27.42
CA ASN A 481 10.45 -11.50 -27.76
C ASN A 481 10.11 -12.02 -29.15
N VAL A 482 8.82 -12.02 -29.53
CA VAL A 482 8.35 -12.40 -30.86
C VAL A 482 8.85 -11.42 -31.92
N ASP A 483 8.65 -10.11 -31.73
CA ASP A 483 9.11 -9.07 -32.67
C ASP A 483 10.62 -9.20 -32.95
N LYS A 484 11.41 -9.33 -31.89
CA LYS A 484 12.87 -9.46 -32.00
C LYS A 484 13.32 -10.77 -32.65
N GLU A 485 12.53 -11.82 -32.52
CA GLU A 485 12.78 -13.07 -33.23
C GLU A 485 12.59 -12.90 -34.74
N PHE A 486 11.51 -12.23 -35.16
CA PHE A 486 11.27 -11.90 -36.57
C PHE A 486 12.29 -10.89 -37.14
N GLU A 487 12.85 -9.99 -36.31
CA GLU A 487 13.97 -9.14 -36.67
C GLU A 487 15.32 -9.89 -36.78
N GLY A 488 15.38 -11.18 -36.41
CA GLY A 488 16.60 -11.99 -36.44
C GLY A 488 17.60 -11.66 -35.33
N VAL A 489 17.16 -11.08 -34.21
CA VAL A 489 18.04 -10.76 -33.09
C VAL A 489 18.41 -12.02 -32.32
N GLU A 490 19.69 -12.39 -32.38
CA GLU A 490 20.20 -13.54 -31.63
C GLU A 490 20.21 -13.27 -30.10
N PRO A 491 19.86 -14.29 -29.28
CA PRO A 491 19.85 -14.15 -27.82
C PRO A 491 21.28 -14.04 -27.26
N CYS A 492 21.44 -13.31 -26.15
CA CYS A 492 22.70 -13.24 -25.41
C CYS A 492 23.15 -14.65 -24.98
N PRO A 493 24.36 -15.14 -25.35
CA PRO A 493 24.76 -16.51 -25.01
C PRO A 493 25.04 -16.78 -23.52
N ILE A 494 25.10 -15.76 -22.67
CA ILE A 494 25.31 -15.93 -21.22
C ILE A 494 23.99 -16.21 -20.50
N CYS A 495 22.99 -15.36 -20.73
CA CYS A 495 21.68 -15.50 -20.09
C CYS A 495 20.63 -16.15 -21.00
N TYR A 496 21.02 -16.51 -22.22
CA TYR A 496 20.20 -17.09 -23.27
C TYR A 496 18.92 -16.30 -23.57
N SER A 497 18.93 -14.99 -23.32
CA SER A 497 17.76 -14.11 -23.41
C SER A 497 18.01 -13.00 -24.44
N ILE A 498 16.99 -12.64 -25.24
CA ILE A 498 17.06 -11.46 -26.13
C ILE A 498 17.01 -10.19 -25.29
N LEU A 499 16.02 -10.06 -24.41
CA LEU A 499 15.91 -8.95 -23.48
C LEU A 499 16.57 -9.28 -22.15
N ASN A 500 17.30 -8.33 -21.58
CA ASN A 500 17.92 -8.51 -20.28
C ASN A 500 16.84 -8.53 -19.17
N PRO A 501 16.87 -9.50 -18.23
CA PRO A 501 15.83 -9.60 -17.19
C PRO A 501 15.75 -8.46 -16.19
N LYS A 502 16.77 -7.59 -16.09
CA LYS A 502 16.79 -6.46 -15.13
C LYS A 502 16.49 -5.12 -15.78
N ASN A 503 17.08 -4.85 -16.94
CA ASN A 503 17.00 -3.53 -17.59
C ASN A 503 16.33 -3.56 -18.96
N MET A 504 15.79 -4.71 -19.39
CA MET A 504 15.12 -4.90 -20.67
C MET A 504 15.96 -4.52 -21.90
N GLY A 505 17.28 -4.36 -21.74
CA GLY A 505 18.20 -4.00 -22.82
C GLY A 505 18.49 -5.17 -23.76
N LEU A 506 18.83 -4.85 -25.01
CA LEU A 506 19.23 -5.83 -26.03
C LEU A 506 20.71 -6.23 -25.89
N PRO A 507 21.13 -7.40 -26.43
CA PRO A 507 22.52 -7.79 -26.47
C PRO A 507 23.21 -6.89 -27.49
N SER A 508 24.02 -5.94 -27.00
CA SER A 508 24.62 -4.89 -27.83
C SER A 508 26.14 -4.98 -27.92
N LEU A 509 26.79 -5.80 -27.08
CA LEU A 509 28.25 -5.96 -27.05
C LEU A 509 28.69 -7.16 -27.90
N PRO A 510 29.13 -6.98 -29.16
CA PRO A 510 29.62 -8.07 -29.98
C PRO A 510 31.04 -8.49 -29.57
N CYS A 511 31.31 -9.80 -29.57
CA CYS A 511 32.68 -10.30 -29.60
C CYS A 511 33.28 -10.03 -30.98
N LYS A 512 34.44 -9.35 -31.05
CA LYS A 512 35.12 -9.05 -32.32
C LYS A 512 35.58 -10.30 -33.09
N THR A 513 35.71 -11.46 -32.44
CA THR A 513 36.13 -12.70 -33.09
C THR A 513 34.96 -13.55 -33.59
N CYS A 514 33.93 -13.77 -32.76
CA CYS A 514 32.83 -14.68 -33.10
C CYS A 514 31.48 -13.98 -33.31
N ASN A 515 31.45 -12.65 -33.28
CA ASN A 515 30.29 -11.76 -33.52
C ASN A 515 29.06 -11.97 -32.62
N ASN A 516 29.11 -12.91 -31.69
CA ASN A 516 28.06 -13.13 -30.69
C ASN A 516 27.90 -11.88 -29.82
N LYS A 517 26.66 -11.44 -29.60
CA LYS A 517 26.34 -10.24 -28.83
C LYS A 517 25.91 -10.59 -27.39
N TYR A 518 26.30 -9.76 -26.43
CA TYR A 518 25.99 -9.96 -25.01
C TYR A 518 25.32 -8.73 -24.40
N HIS A 519 24.49 -8.92 -23.38
CA HIS A 519 24.09 -7.82 -22.49
C HIS A 519 25.29 -7.37 -21.67
N ASN A 520 25.44 -6.05 -21.50
CA ASN A 520 26.54 -5.47 -20.74
C ASN A 520 26.63 -6.04 -19.30
N SER A 521 25.50 -6.06 -18.59
CA SER A 521 25.45 -6.60 -17.22
C SER A 521 25.75 -8.11 -17.13
N CYS A 522 25.39 -8.90 -18.15
CA CYS A 522 25.71 -10.32 -18.19
C CYS A 522 27.19 -10.55 -18.42
N LEU A 523 27.79 -9.83 -19.36
CA LEU A 523 29.19 -9.96 -19.70
C LEU A 523 30.10 -9.47 -18.55
N TYR A 524 29.74 -8.35 -17.92
CA TYR A 524 30.44 -7.82 -16.75
C TYR A 524 30.43 -8.82 -15.58
N LYS A 525 29.26 -9.38 -15.24
CA LYS A 525 29.15 -10.41 -14.20
C LYS A 525 29.98 -11.66 -14.54
N TRP A 526 29.97 -12.07 -15.80
CA TRP A 526 30.77 -13.21 -16.26
C TRP A 526 32.27 -12.97 -16.07
N PHE A 527 32.79 -11.79 -16.42
CA PHE A 527 34.20 -11.46 -16.21
C PHE A 527 34.57 -11.43 -14.73
N ASN A 528 33.74 -10.82 -13.89
CA ASN A 528 33.99 -10.78 -12.44
C ASN A 528 33.96 -12.17 -11.79
N GLN A 529 33.08 -13.07 -12.24
CA GLN A 529 33.00 -14.44 -11.72
C GLN A 529 34.12 -15.36 -12.25
N SER A 530 34.52 -15.19 -13.51
CA SER A 530 35.53 -16.05 -14.15
C SER A 530 36.98 -15.56 -13.94
N GLY A 531 37.17 -14.32 -13.51
CA GLY A 531 38.49 -13.69 -13.32
C GLY A 531 39.28 -13.50 -14.62
N LYS A 532 38.64 -13.66 -15.79
CA LYS A 532 39.28 -13.59 -17.11
C LYS A 532 38.39 -12.83 -18.09
N ASN A 533 38.95 -11.85 -18.78
CA ASN A 533 38.26 -11.08 -19.82
C ASN A 533 38.24 -11.84 -21.16
N LYS A 534 37.64 -13.02 -21.19
CA LYS A 534 37.56 -13.90 -22.37
C LYS A 534 36.12 -14.16 -22.76
N CYS A 535 35.87 -14.19 -24.07
CA CYS A 535 34.56 -14.50 -24.64
C CYS A 535 34.05 -15.87 -24.15
N PRO A 536 32.82 -15.98 -23.62
CA PRO A 536 32.25 -17.25 -23.16
C PRO A 536 32.21 -18.33 -24.24
N ILE A 537 32.07 -17.93 -25.51
CA ILE A 537 31.89 -18.85 -26.65
C ILE A 537 33.23 -19.21 -27.30
N CYS A 538 34.00 -18.22 -27.77
CA CYS A 538 35.23 -18.50 -28.53
C CYS A 538 36.51 -18.46 -27.69
N GLN A 539 36.43 -18.13 -26.39
CA GLN A 539 37.55 -18.09 -25.44
C GLN A 539 38.69 -17.12 -25.81
N GLN A 540 38.47 -16.24 -26.79
CA GLN A 540 39.40 -15.17 -27.15
C GLN A 540 39.26 -13.97 -26.21
N PRO A 541 40.33 -13.18 -26.01
CA PRO A 541 40.26 -11.95 -25.21
C PRO A 541 39.17 -11.00 -25.73
N PHE A 542 38.38 -10.45 -24.81
CA PHE A 542 37.33 -9.47 -25.12
C PHE A 542 37.97 -8.08 -25.14
N CYS A 543 38.48 -7.69 -26.31
CA CYS A 543 39.16 -6.41 -26.55
C CYS A 543 38.22 -5.31 -27.04
#